data_AF-A0A178VPA0-F1
#
_entry.id   AF-A0A178VPA0-F1
#
_cell.length_a   1.000
_cell.length_b   1.000
_cell.length_c   1.000
_cell.angle_alpha   90.00
_cell.angle_beta   90.00
_cell.angle_gamma   90.00
#
_symmetry.space_group_name_H-M   'P 1'
#
loop_
_entity.id
_entity.type
_entity.pdbx_description
1 polymer ?
#
loop_
_entity_poly.entity_id
_entity_poly.type
_entity_poly.pdbx_seq_one_letter_code
_entity_poly.pdbx_strand_id
1 'polypeptide(L)'
;MAAQLPAIERAFGVTNIKAHILLILDLNDHNYDAWRELFQTRCLTFDVLGHLDGTMLPSGDNDGSWLKRDGLVKLWIYGTLAPDLFRSSFKTGGTARDVWIRIENQFRNNKEARAIQLDNELRNQEIGDQTIQAYCQKLKSLADLLANVDAPVNEIHLVTYLLNGLIDKYDYIVNVIKHKEPFPSFETAKSMLELEETRLKK
;
A
#
# COMPACT_ATOMS: atom_id res chain seq x y z
N MET A 1 -21.61 -1.86 -49.64
CA MET A 1 -21.77 -1.46 -48.23
C MET A 1 -21.55 -2.69 -47.38
N ALA A 2 -20.39 -2.81 -46.73
CA ALA A 2 -20.15 -3.90 -45.76
C ALA A 2 -20.72 -3.45 -44.40
N ALA A 3 -21.62 -4.25 -43.83
CA ALA A 3 -22.14 -4.02 -42.50
C ALA A 3 -21.01 -4.22 -41.48
N GLN A 4 -20.70 -3.18 -40.70
CA GLN A 4 -19.83 -3.27 -39.53
C GLN A 4 -20.51 -4.19 -38.50
N LEU A 5 -19.84 -5.29 -38.16
CA LEU A 5 -20.24 -6.15 -37.05
C LEU A 5 -20.26 -5.33 -35.75
N PRO A 6 -21.23 -5.54 -34.84
CA PRO A 6 -21.24 -4.84 -33.57
C PRO A 6 -19.96 -5.18 -32.81
N ALA A 7 -19.22 -4.16 -32.36
CA ALA A 7 -18.11 -4.36 -31.44
C ALA A 7 -18.66 -5.10 -30.21
N ILE A 8 -18.24 -6.34 -30.01
CA ILE A 8 -18.58 -7.09 -28.79
C ILE A 8 -18.00 -6.27 -27.63
N GLU A 9 -18.87 -5.60 -26.88
CA GLU A 9 -18.48 -4.80 -25.72
C GLU A 9 -17.95 -5.75 -24.64
N ARG A 10 -16.64 -6.02 -24.69
CA ARG A 10 -15.91 -6.97 -23.83
C ARG A 10 -16.20 -6.77 -22.33
N ALA A 11 -16.54 -5.54 -21.94
CA ALA A 11 -16.92 -5.17 -20.59
C ALA A 11 -18.10 -5.99 -20.02
N PHE A 12 -19.13 -6.29 -20.83
CA PHE A 12 -20.31 -7.02 -20.36
C PHE A 12 -20.10 -8.53 -20.21
N GLY A 13 -18.97 -9.07 -20.69
CA GLY A 13 -18.59 -10.48 -20.51
C GLY A 13 -18.03 -10.80 -19.12
N VAL A 14 -17.74 -9.78 -18.29
CA VAL A 14 -17.11 -9.96 -16.97
C VAL A 14 -18.16 -9.74 -15.87
N THR A 15 -18.89 -10.81 -15.54
CA THR A 15 -19.88 -10.82 -14.45
C THR A 15 -19.26 -11.03 -13.06
N ASN A 16 -18.01 -11.48 -12.97
CA ASN A 16 -17.32 -11.71 -11.71
C ASN A 16 -15.93 -11.05 -11.69
N ILE A 17 -15.86 -9.80 -11.23
CA ILE A 17 -14.56 -9.12 -11.12
C ILE A 17 -13.60 -9.81 -10.15
N LYS A 18 -14.10 -10.54 -9.14
CA LYS A 18 -13.23 -11.25 -8.18
C LYS A 18 -12.40 -12.36 -8.83
N ALA A 19 -12.78 -12.82 -10.02
CA ALA A 19 -11.97 -13.76 -10.80
C ALA A 19 -10.76 -13.11 -11.50
N HIS A 20 -10.66 -11.78 -11.48
CA HIS A 20 -9.67 -11.03 -12.26
C HIS A 20 -8.90 -9.95 -11.48
N ILE A 21 -9.45 -9.44 -10.38
CA ILE A 21 -8.71 -8.62 -9.41
C ILE A 21 -8.71 -9.39 -8.09
N LEU A 22 -7.61 -10.11 -7.81
CA LEU A 22 -7.44 -10.94 -6.61
C LEU A 22 -7.04 -10.13 -5.37
N LEU A 23 -6.83 -8.81 -5.52
CA LEU A 23 -6.39 -7.93 -4.45
C LEU A 23 -7.59 -7.16 -3.89
N ILE A 24 -7.89 -7.38 -2.61
CA ILE A 24 -8.88 -6.61 -1.86
C ILE A 24 -8.18 -5.40 -1.26
N LEU A 25 -8.59 -4.19 -1.63
CA LEU A 25 -8.06 -2.94 -1.08
C LEU A 25 -8.51 -2.79 0.37
N ASP A 26 -7.53 -2.67 1.26
CA ASP A 26 -7.74 -2.42 2.68
C ASP A 26 -6.93 -1.20 3.12
N LEU A 27 -7.46 -0.44 4.09
CA LEU A 27 -6.78 0.74 4.61
C LEU A 27 -5.46 0.36 5.32
N ASN A 28 -5.38 -0.84 5.89
CA ASN A 28 -4.27 -1.31 6.72
C ASN A 28 -3.27 -2.19 5.98
N ASP A 29 -3.64 -2.77 4.83
CA ASP A 29 -2.79 -3.74 4.11
C ASP A 29 -1.71 -3.09 3.22
N HIS A 30 -1.61 -1.76 3.22
CA HIS A 30 -0.61 -0.99 2.44
C HIS A 30 -0.61 -1.34 0.94
N ASN A 31 -1.77 -1.74 0.42
CA ASN A 31 -1.90 -2.29 -0.92
C ASN A 31 -2.55 -1.33 -1.91
N TYR A 32 -2.71 -0.04 -1.54
CA TYR A 32 -3.35 0.97 -2.38
C TYR A 32 -2.66 1.16 -3.72
N ASP A 33 -1.34 1.34 -3.76
CA ASP A 33 -0.64 1.60 -5.02
C ASP A 33 -0.70 0.39 -5.96
N ALA A 34 -0.48 -0.81 -5.41
CA ALA A 34 -0.62 -2.06 -6.15
C ALA A 34 -2.05 -2.27 -6.67
N TRP A 35 -3.06 -2.03 -5.82
CA TRP A 35 -4.46 -2.13 -6.21
C TRP A 35 -4.81 -1.10 -7.28
N ARG A 36 -4.37 0.15 -7.12
CA ARG A 36 -4.63 1.25 -8.05
C ARG A 36 -4.09 0.92 -9.43
N GLU A 37 -2.84 0.45 -9.50
CA GLU A 37 -2.19 0.07 -10.76
C GLU A 37 -2.91 -1.10 -11.46
N LEU A 38 -3.23 -2.15 -10.70
CA LEU A 38 -3.95 -3.31 -11.24
C LEU A 38 -5.37 -2.93 -11.72
N PHE A 39 -6.07 -2.08 -10.97
CA PHE A 39 -7.42 -1.63 -11.30
C PHE A 39 -7.42 -0.73 -12.54
N GLN A 40 -6.49 0.22 -12.64
CA GLN A 40 -6.33 1.09 -13.82
C GLN A 40 -5.95 0.28 -15.06
N THR A 41 -4.98 -0.64 -14.93
CA THR A 41 -4.60 -1.56 -16.01
C THR A 41 -5.80 -2.37 -16.50
N ARG A 42 -6.63 -2.88 -15.57
CA ARG A 42 -7.86 -3.59 -15.94
C ARG A 42 -8.81 -2.68 -16.70
N CYS A 43 -9.10 -1.48 -16.22
CA CYS A 43 -10.01 -0.56 -16.90
C CYS A 43 -9.49 -0.15 -18.29
N LEU A 44 -8.18 -0.01 -18.46
CA LEU A 44 -7.54 0.23 -19.74
C LEU A 44 -7.80 -0.92 -20.72
N THR A 45 -7.57 -2.17 -20.31
CA THR A 45 -7.78 -3.36 -21.18
C THR A 45 -9.23 -3.59 -21.61
N PHE A 46 -10.20 -2.96 -20.95
CA PHE A 46 -11.62 -3.04 -21.24
C PHE A 46 -12.21 -1.76 -21.85
N ASP A 47 -11.36 -0.79 -22.22
CA ASP A 47 -11.75 0.50 -22.81
C ASP A 47 -12.72 1.32 -21.93
N VAL A 48 -12.63 1.18 -20.60
CA VAL A 48 -13.48 1.89 -19.62
C VAL A 48 -12.69 2.80 -18.67
N LEU A 49 -11.38 2.96 -18.88
CA LEU A 49 -10.52 3.85 -18.07
C LEU A 49 -11.07 5.28 -17.98
N GLY A 50 -11.72 5.75 -19.04
CA GLY A 50 -12.34 7.08 -19.12
C GLY A 50 -13.40 7.36 -18.05
N HIS A 51 -14.02 6.31 -17.48
CA HIS A 51 -14.97 6.44 -16.38
C HIS A 51 -14.30 6.71 -15.02
N LEU A 52 -13.00 6.41 -14.88
CA LEU A 52 -12.21 6.70 -13.68
C LEU A 52 -11.57 8.09 -13.79
N ASP A 53 -10.84 8.34 -14.88
CA ASP A 53 -10.08 9.58 -15.09
C ASP A 53 -10.92 10.76 -15.59
N GLY A 54 -12.20 10.51 -15.93
CA GLY A 54 -13.18 11.52 -16.31
C GLY A 54 -13.06 11.99 -17.76
N THR A 55 -12.22 11.35 -18.56
CA THR A 55 -12.08 11.66 -20.00
C THR A 55 -13.27 11.16 -20.81
N MET A 56 -13.99 10.13 -20.34
CA MET A 56 -15.21 9.64 -20.99
C MET A 56 -16.43 10.31 -20.37
N LEU A 57 -16.96 11.32 -21.06
CA LEU A 57 -18.17 12.04 -20.67
C LEU A 57 -19.41 11.41 -21.33
N PRO A 58 -20.59 11.47 -20.67
CA PRO A 58 -21.83 11.08 -21.30
C PRO A 58 -22.16 12.01 -22.47
N SER A 59 -22.81 11.48 -23.50
CA SER A 59 -23.19 12.26 -24.69
C SER A 59 -24.43 13.14 -24.45
N GLY A 60 -25.05 13.03 -23.27
CA GLY A 60 -26.20 13.79 -22.79
C GLY A 60 -26.79 13.14 -21.54
N ASP A 61 -27.80 13.78 -20.94
CA ASP A 61 -28.38 13.36 -19.65
C ASP A 61 -28.96 11.93 -19.64
N ASN A 62 -29.33 11.41 -20.81
CA ASN A 62 -29.93 10.08 -20.99
C ASN A 62 -29.02 9.09 -21.73
N ASP A 63 -27.69 9.25 -21.66
CA ASP A 63 -26.75 8.28 -22.22
C ASP A 63 -26.75 6.96 -21.42
N GLY A 64 -27.72 6.10 -21.74
CA GLY A 64 -27.92 4.82 -21.06
C GLY A 64 -26.74 3.85 -21.23
N SER A 65 -26.00 3.93 -22.34
CA SER A 65 -24.81 3.10 -22.57
C SER A 65 -23.66 3.53 -21.67
N TRP A 66 -23.45 4.84 -21.52
CA TRP A 66 -22.50 5.40 -20.56
C TRP A 66 -22.87 5.02 -19.12
N LEU A 67 -24.15 5.18 -18.73
CA LEU A 67 -24.62 4.84 -17.38
C LEU A 67 -24.43 3.35 -17.04
N LYS A 68 -24.65 2.45 -18.00
CA LYS A 68 -24.40 1.02 -17.83
C LYS A 68 -22.92 0.71 -17.61
N ARG A 69 -22.03 1.32 -18.41
CA ARG A 69 -20.57 1.17 -18.24
C ARG A 69 -20.08 1.76 -16.92
N ASP A 70 -20.54 2.95 -16.55
CA ASP A 70 -20.25 3.58 -15.26
C ASP A 70 -20.71 2.70 -14.09
N GLY A 71 -21.92 2.14 -14.20
CA GLY A 71 -22.47 1.18 -13.24
C GLY A 71 -21.61 -0.07 -13.08
N LEU A 72 -21.11 -0.62 -14.18
CA LEU A 72 -20.20 -1.77 -14.16
C LEU A 72 -18.88 -1.44 -13.47
N VAL A 73 -18.24 -0.31 -13.80
CA VAL A 73 -16.99 0.12 -13.16
C VAL A 73 -17.20 0.40 -11.66
N LYS A 74 -18.35 0.94 -11.25
CA LYS A 74 -18.70 1.05 -9.82
C LYS A 74 -18.77 -0.31 -9.13
N LEU A 75 -19.47 -1.27 -9.75
CA LEU A 75 -19.59 -2.62 -9.21
C LEU A 75 -18.21 -3.27 -9.05
N TRP A 76 -17.33 -3.00 -10.01
CA TRP A 76 -15.94 -3.43 -10.02
C TRP A 76 -15.16 -2.84 -8.85
N ILE A 77 -15.23 -1.52 -8.63
CA ILE A 77 -14.60 -0.85 -7.49
C ILE A 77 -15.08 -1.51 -6.20
N TYR A 78 -16.40 -1.52 -5.96
CA TYR A 78 -16.99 -2.06 -4.73
C TYR A 78 -16.66 -3.54 -4.49
N GLY A 79 -16.59 -4.35 -5.55
CA GLY A 79 -16.23 -5.76 -5.45
C GLY A 79 -14.79 -6.04 -4.98
N THR A 80 -13.94 -5.01 -4.98
CA THR A 80 -12.52 -5.09 -4.61
C THR A 80 -12.17 -4.33 -3.33
N LEU A 81 -13.16 -3.81 -2.59
CA LEU A 81 -12.91 -3.11 -1.33
C LEU A 81 -13.13 -4.02 -0.13
N ALA A 82 -12.31 -3.86 0.90
CA ALA A 82 -12.60 -4.39 2.22
C ALA A 82 -13.90 -3.77 2.79
N PRO A 83 -14.62 -4.47 3.67
CA PRO A 83 -15.94 -4.02 4.15
C PRO A 83 -15.95 -2.61 4.75
N ASP A 84 -14.91 -2.23 5.49
CA ASP A 84 -14.84 -0.91 6.14
C ASP A 84 -14.57 0.20 5.13
N LEU A 85 -13.69 -0.05 4.16
CA LEU A 85 -13.44 0.88 3.07
C LEU A 85 -14.66 1.02 2.14
N PHE A 86 -15.40 -0.07 1.89
CA PHE A 86 -16.67 0.01 1.18
C PHE A 86 -17.64 0.95 1.91
N ARG A 87 -17.83 0.77 3.22
CA ARG A 87 -18.72 1.60 4.04
C ARG A 87 -18.33 3.08 4.01
N SER A 88 -17.04 3.40 4.07
CA SER A 88 -16.56 4.79 4.07
C SER A 88 -16.59 5.45 2.69
N SER A 89 -16.42 4.69 1.61
CA SER A 89 -16.31 5.21 0.23
C SER A 89 -17.64 5.21 -0.54
N PHE A 90 -18.63 4.43 -0.09
CA PHE A 90 -19.94 4.31 -0.73
C PHE A 90 -20.62 5.67 -0.95
N LYS A 91 -21.21 5.86 -2.13
CA LYS A 91 -21.95 7.07 -2.50
C LYS A 91 -23.19 6.72 -3.31
N THR A 92 -24.37 6.96 -2.75
CA THR A 92 -25.64 6.82 -3.48
C THR A 92 -25.72 7.82 -4.63
N GLY A 93 -26.08 7.34 -5.83
CA GLY A 93 -26.21 8.19 -7.02
C GLY A 93 -24.90 8.73 -7.59
N GLY A 94 -23.74 8.37 -7.00
CA GLY A 94 -22.44 8.76 -7.52
C GLY A 94 -22.04 7.99 -8.78
N THR A 95 -21.13 8.59 -9.56
CA THR A 95 -20.41 7.97 -10.68
C THR A 95 -19.25 7.09 -10.18
N ALA A 96 -18.68 6.26 -11.05
CA ALA A 96 -17.45 5.52 -10.74
C ALA A 96 -16.32 6.46 -10.34
N ARG A 97 -16.19 7.58 -11.05
CA ARG A 97 -15.25 8.66 -10.75
C ARG A 97 -15.43 9.23 -9.34
N ASP A 98 -16.66 9.48 -8.91
CA ASP A 98 -16.93 9.99 -7.57
C ASP A 98 -16.39 9.06 -6.48
N VAL A 99 -16.64 7.75 -6.64
CA VAL A 99 -16.18 6.72 -5.70
C VAL A 99 -14.65 6.63 -5.74
N TRP A 100 -14.07 6.62 -6.95
CA TRP A 100 -12.62 6.59 -7.16
C TRP A 100 -11.90 7.74 -6.44
N ILE A 101 -12.37 8.98 -6.63
CA ILE A 101 -11.79 10.17 -5.99
C ILE A 101 -11.94 10.09 -4.46
N ARG A 102 -13.06 9.58 -3.94
CA ARG A 102 -13.22 9.39 -2.49
C ARG A 102 -12.20 8.42 -1.92
N ILE A 103 -11.97 7.29 -2.58
CA ILE A 103 -10.96 6.31 -2.19
C ILE A 103 -9.59 6.98 -2.24
N GLU A 104 -9.23 7.59 -3.37
CA GLU A 104 -7.94 8.25 -3.54
C GLU A 104 -7.68 9.29 -2.44
N ASN A 105 -8.68 10.11 -2.11
CA ASN A 105 -8.56 11.09 -1.03
C ASN A 105 -8.40 10.45 0.35
N GLN A 106 -9.02 9.31 0.63
CA GLN A 106 -8.80 8.60 1.90
C GLN A 106 -7.35 8.13 2.04
N PHE A 107 -6.75 7.62 0.97
CA PHE A 107 -5.35 7.17 1.01
C PHE A 107 -4.35 8.33 0.93
N ARG A 108 -4.66 9.42 0.19
CA ARG A 108 -3.81 10.62 0.12
C ARG A 108 -3.87 11.44 1.39
N ASN A 109 -5.05 11.76 1.91
CA ASN A 109 -5.19 12.59 3.12
C ASN A 109 -4.71 11.87 4.37
N ASN A 110 -4.74 10.53 4.38
CA ASN A 110 -4.20 9.74 5.49
C ASN A 110 -2.70 9.44 5.32
N LYS A 111 -2.06 9.85 4.22
CA LYS A 111 -0.65 9.53 3.96
C LYS A 111 0.27 10.15 5.02
N GLU A 112 0.04 11.42 5.35
CA GLU A 112 0.80 12.17 6.36
C GLU A 112 0.54 11.63 7.77
N ALA A 113 -0.73 11.44 8.14
CA ALA A 113 -1.09 10.88 9.45
C ALA A 113 -0.54 9.46 9.64
N ARG A 114 -0.55 8.64 8.59
CA ARG A 114 0.04 7.30 8.58
C ARG A 114 1.56 7.33 8.65
N ALA A 115 2.22 8.25 7.95
CA ALA A 115 3.65 8.45 8.07
C ALA A 115 4.03 8.80 9.52
N ILE A 116 3.27 9.69 10.17
CA ILE A 116 3.47 10.04 11.60
C ILE A 116 3.27 8.81 12.49
N GLN A 117 2.23 8.01 12.26
CA GLN A 117 1.97 6.80 13.04
C GLN A 117 3.10 5.77 12.90
N LEU A 118 3.52 5.48 11.67
CA LEU A 118 4.58 4.52 11.39
C LEU A 118 5.95 5.01 11.90
N ASP A 119 6.25 6.30 11.78
CA ASP A 119 7.48 6.90 12.32
C ASP A 119 7.50 6.81 13.86
N ASN A 120 6.37 7.09 14.52
CA ASN A 120 6.24 6.87 15.96
C ASN A 120 6.40 5.40 16.35
N GLU A 121 5.80 4.48 15.59
CA GLU A 121 5.96 3.04 15.84
C GLU A 121 7.41 2.60 15.67
N LEU A 122 8.10 3.09 14.65
CA LEU A 122 9.52 2.79 14.38
C LEU A 122 10.43 3.32 15.48
N ARG A 123 10.24 4.57 15.92
CA ARG A 123 11.06 5.22 16.95
C ARG A 123 10.96 4.56 18.32
N ASN A 124 9.77 4.04 18.63
CA ASN A 124 9.47 3.40 19.91
C ASN A 124 9.54 1.87 19.84
N GLN A 125 10.08 1.30 18.75
CA GLN A 125 10.30 -0.13 18.70
C GLN A 125 11.44 -0.53 19.65
N GLU A 126 11.15 -1.54 20.47
CA GLU A 126 12.11 -2.16 21.37
C GLU A 126 12.16 -3.67 21.10
N ILE A 127 13.31 -4.29 21.34
CA ILE A 127 13.51 -5.73 21.11
C ILE A 127 12.62 -6.60 22.01
N GLY A 128 12.37 -6.17 23.25
CA GLY A 128 11.69 -6.98 24.26
C GLY A 128 12.31 -8.37 24.41
N ASP A 129 11.46 -9.41 24.39
CA ASP A 129 11.86 -10.82 24.45
C ASP A 129 12.13 -11.45 23.07
N GLN A 130 12.13 -10.66 21.99
CA GLN A 130 12.32 -11.15 20.63
C GLN A 130 13.80 -11.47 20.34
N THR A 131 14.04 -12.27 19.30
CA THR A 131 15.39 -12.43 18.75
C THR A 131 15.80 -11.20 17.96
N ILE A 132 17.11 -10.96 17.84
CA ILE A 132 17.66 -9.88 16.99
C ILE A 132 17.12 -9.98 15.56
N GLN A 133 17.02 -11.20 15.03
CA GLN A 133 16.50 -11.41 13.67
C GLN A 133 15.05 -10.93 13.53
N ALA A 134 14.17 -11.31 14.46
CA ALA A 134 12.76 -10.92 14.42
C ALA A 134 12.58 -9.41 14.60
N TYR A 135 13.35 -8.82 15.53
CA TYR A 135 13.37 -7.38 15.76
C TYR A 135 13.83 -6.58 14.54
N CYS A 136 14.96 -6.98 13.93
CA CYS A 136 15.45 -6.38 12.69
C CYS A 136 14.45 -6.49 11.54
N GLN A 137 13.76 -7.64 11.40
CA GLN A 137 12.70 -7.77 10.39
C GLN A 137 11.56 -6.80 10.63
N LYS A 138 11.10 -6.63 11.87
CA LYS A 138 10.04 -5.68 12.21
C LYS A 138 10.43 -4.23 11.88
N LEU A 139 11.63 -3.80 12.25
CA LEU A 139 12.16 -2.48 11.89
C LEU A 139 12.22 -2.28 10.37
N LYS A 140 12.68 -3.30 9.63
CA LYS A 140 12.78 -3.23 8.18
C LYS A 140 11.40 -3.13 7.53
N SER A 141 10.43 -3.92 7.99
CA SER A 141 9.05 -3.82 7.55
C SER A 141 8.49 -2.41 7.78
N LEU A 142 8.66 -1.83 8.97
CA LEU A 142 8.21 -0.45 9.25
C LEU A 142 8.88 0.58 8.34
N ALA A 143 10.18 0.46 8.08
CA ALA A 143 10.91 1.33 7.17
C ALA A 143 10.40 1.21 5.72
N ASP A 144 10.08 0.00 5.28
CA ASP A 144 9.51 -0.25 3.94
C ASP A 144 8.08 0.31 3.84
N LEU A 145 7.26 0.18 4.90
CA LEU A 145 5.94 0.80 4.96
C LEU A 145 6.01 2.34 4.92
N LEU A 146 7.00 2.93 5.59
CA LEU A 146 7.30 4.36 5.53
C LEU A 146 7.70 4.81 4.12
N ALA A 147 8.51 4.02 3.42
CA ALA A 147 8.85 4.29 2.02
C ALA A 147 7.62 4.26 1.10
N ASN A 148 6.69 3.32 1.32
CA ASN A 148 5.42 3.25 0.58
C ASN A 148 4.53 4.48 0.79
N VAL A 149 4.68 5.18 1.92
CA VAL A 149 3.96 6.44 2.18
C VAL A 149 4.79 7.69 1.86
N ASP A 150 5.76 7.60 0.94
CA ASP A 150 6.69 8.68 0.54
C ASP A 150 7.48 9.31 1.70
N ALA A 151 7.66 8.57 2.80
CA ALA A 151 8.40 9.01 3.97
C ALA A 151 9.62 8.10 4.24
N PRO A 152 10.54 7.90 3.27
CA PRO A 152 11.62 6.93 3.42
C PRO A 152 12.56 7.27 4.59
N VAL A 153 12.99 6.23 5.31
CA VAL A 153 13.92 6.36 6.43
C VAL A 153 15.36 6.27 5.92
N ASN A 154 16.19 7.23 6.31
CA ASN A 154 17.63 7.18 6.04
C ASN A 154 18.27 5.98 6.75
N GLU A 155 19.19 5.28 6.09
CA GLU A 155 19.87 4.12 6.66
C GLU A 155 20.58 4.41 7.99
N ILE A 156 21.20 5.59 8.14
CA ILE A 156 21.84 6.01 9.39
C ILE A 156 20.81 6.11 10.52
N HIS A 157 19.63 6.66 10.24
CA HIS A 157 18.54 6.73 11.22
C HIS A 157 17.98 5.35 11.54
N LEU A 158 17.83 4.46 10.54
CA LEU A 158 17.35 3.11 10.76
C LEU A 158 18.29 2.31 11.68
N VAL A 159 19.61 2.43 11.50
CA VAL A 159 20.61 1.83 12.40
C VAL A 159 20.54 2.51 13.78
N THR A 160 20.31 3.82 13.85
CA THR A 160 20.16 4.51 15.14
C THR A 160 18.96 3.98 15.93
N TYR A 161 17.80 3.80 15.28
CA TYR A 161 16.61 3.23 15.90
C TYR A 161 16.81 1.77 16.31
N LEU A 162 17.48 0.98 15.46
CA LEU A 162 17.90 -0.37 15.80
C LEU A 162 18.66 -0.41 17.12
N LEU A 163 19.67 0.44 17.28
CA LEU A 163 20.51 0.48 18.47
C LEU A 163 19.80 1.02 19.72
N ASN A 164 18.86 1.96 19.56
CA ASN A 164 18.14 2.58 20.68
C ASN A 164 17.12 1.64 21.33
N GLY A 165 16.53 0.72 20.57
CA GLY A 165 15.56 -0.24 21.08
C GLY A 165 16.17 -1.53 21.65
N LEU A 166 17.51 -1.61 21.77
CA LEU A 166 18.18 -2.73 22.41
C LEU A 166 18.27 -2.52 23.92
N ILE A 167 18.19 -3.62 24.67
CA ILE A 167 18.36 -3.64 26.13
C ILE A 167 19.85 -3.72 26.53
N ASP A 168 20.15 -3.37 27.78
CA ASP A 168 21.49 -3.20 28.36
C ASP A 168 22.48 -4.37 28.09
N LYS A 169 21.98 -5.60 27.91
CA LYS A 169 22.84 -6.76 27.60
C LYS A 169 23.61 -6.60 26.27
N TYR A 170 23.19 -5.70 25.39
CA TYR A 170 23.85 -5.39 24.12
C TYR A 170 24.70 -4.11 24.17
N ASP A 171 24.83 -3.43 25.31
CA ASP A 171 25.52 -2.12 25.40
C ASP A 171 26.94 -2.13 24.83
N TYR A 172 27.67 -3.22 25.06
CA TYR A 172 29.03 -3.38 24.52
C TYR A 172 29.03 -3.31 22.99
N ILE A 173 28.21 -4.14 22.33
CA ILE A 173 28.16 -4.18 20.87
C ILE A 173 27.54 -2.90 20.29
N VAL A 174 26.57 -2.30 20.98
CA VAL A 174 26.01 -0.99 20.62
C VAL A 174 27.11 0.07 20.57
N ASN A 175 27.98 0.12 21.58
CA ASN A 175 29.06 1.08 21.62
C ASN A 175 30.09 0.86 20.50
N VAL A 176 30.40 -0.41 20.19
CA VAL A 176 31.28 -0.78 19.07
C VAL A 176 30.69 -0.34 17.72
N ILE A 177 29.39 -0.54 17.51
CA ILE A 177 28.70 -0.15 16.28
C ILE A 177 28.69 1.39 16.14
N LYS A 178 28.42 2.14 17.22
CA LYS A 178 28.35 3.61 17.22
C LYS A 178 29.67 4.29 16.82
N HIS A 179 30.81 3.69 17.16
CA HIS A 179 32.14 4.26 16.90
C HIS A 179 32.85 3.66 15.68
N LYS A 180 32.16 2.83 14.89
CA LYS A 180 32.74 2.23 13.69
C LYS A 180 32.78 3.25 12.55
N GLU A 181 33.94 3.35 11.89
CA GLU A 181 34.14 4.20 10.71
C GLU A 181 34.52 3.36 9.47
N PRO A 182 33.79 3.50 8.33
CA PRO A 182 32.56 4.27 8.17
C PRO A 182 31.40 3.67 8.97
N PHE A 183 30.39 4.50 9.27
CA PHE A 183 29.21 4.06 10.00
C PHE A 183 28.54 2.88 9.29
N PRO A 184 28.17 1.81 10.00
CA PRO A 184 27.77 0.56 9.35
C PRO A 184 26.40 0.67 8.70
N SER A 185 26.20 -0.11 7.63
CA SER A 185 24.88 -0.34 7.04
C SER A 185 23.98 -1.13 7.98
N PHE A 186 22.66 -1.13 7.71
CA PHE A 186 21.70 -1.89 8.51
C PHE A 186 22.04 -3.39 8.56
N GLU A 187 22.39 -3.99 7.42
CA GLU A 187 22.77 -5.41 7.36
C GLU A 187 24.07 -5.72 8.11
N THR A 188 25.02 -4.79 8.10
CA THR A 188 26.27 -4.95 8.85
C THR A 188 25.99 -4.89 10.36
N ALA A 189 25.19 -3.91 10.81
CA ALA A 189 24.81 -3.77 12.21
C ALA A 189 24.02 -4.99 12.70
N LYS A 190 23.04 -5.47 11.92
CA LYS A 190 22.30 -6.71 12.19
C LYS A 190 23.23 -7.91 12.35
N SER A 191 24.16 -8.12 11.43
CA SER A 191 25.10 -9.24 11.48
C SER A 191 25.97 -9.21 12.75
N MET A 192 26.43 -8.02 13.15
CA MET A 192 27.20 -7.83 14.38
C MET A 192 26.37 -8.15 15.63
N LEU A 193 25.10 -7.76 15.65
CA LEU A 193 24.17 -8.04 16.75
C LEU A 193 23.79 -9.52 16.84
N GLU A 194 23.60 -10.22 15.72
CA GLU A 194 23.31 -11.66 15.68
C GLU A 194 24.48 -12.51 16.21
N LEU A 195 25.72 -12.11 15.88
CA LEU A 195 26.93 -12.72 16.43
C LEU A 195 27.00 -12.54 17.96
N GLU A 196 26.69 -11.34 18.43
CA GLU A 196 26.66 -11.04 19.86
C GLU A 196 25.56 -11.81 20.60
N GLU A 197 24.36 -11.91 20.01
CA GLU A 197 23.28 -12.72 20.57
C GLU A 197 23.70 -14.20 20.72
N THR A 198 24.43 -14.74 19.74
CA THR A 198 24.96 -16.11 19.79
C THR A 198 26.03 -16.26 20.89
N ARG A 199 26.86 -15.23 21.10
CA ARG A 199 27.87 -15.19 22.16
C ARG A 199 27.23 -15.18 23.55
N LEU A 200 26.16 -14.41 23.74
CA LEU A 200 25.44 -14.30 25.01
C LEU A 200 24.60 -15.53 25.37
N LYS A 201 24.28 -16.40 24.38
CA LYS A 201 23.58 -17.67 24.59
C LYS A 201 24.51 -18.81 25.05
N LYS A 202 25.82 -18.62 25.05
CA LYS A 202 26.82 -19.59 25.54
C LYS A 202 27.13 -19.36 27.01
#